data_AF-A0A1A7XYW0-F1
#
_entry.id   AF-A0A1A7XYW0-F1
#
_cell.length_a   1.000
_cell.length_b   1.000
_cell.length_c   1.000
_cell.angle_alpha   90.00
_cell.angle_beta   90.00
_cell.angle_gamma   90.00
#
_symmetry.space_group_name_H-M   'P 1'
#
loop_
_entity.id
_entity.type
_entity.pdbx_description
1 polymer ?
#
loop_
_entity_poly.entity_id
_entity_poly.type
_entity_poly.pdbx_seq_one_letter_code
_entity_poly.pdbx_strand_id
1 'polypeptide(L)'
;EKQCCKHYELMTVSFRPHYLPREFSEITVILAFVPGPDFNTAAEHIADSYNKAVNWTGGQPVFLLGDFNRCDITTHLPHLEQYVTTPTRSHKCFQQQSTHI
;
A
#
# COMPACT_ATOMS: atom_id res chain seq x y z
N GLU A 1 11.99 -2.29 -4.03
CA GLU A 1 11.65 -3.52 -4.78
C GLU A 1 10.61 -3.18 -5.85
N LYS A 2 10.64 -3.83 -7.02
CA LYS A 2 9.58 -3.71 -8.04
C LYS A 2 9.01 -5.09 -8.34
N GLN A 3 7.69 -5.22 -8.34
CA GLN A 3 6.98 -6.41 -8.80
C GLN A 3 6.00 -6.00 -9.89
N CYS A 4 5.96 -6.73 -10.99
CA CYS A 4 5.08 -6.43 -12.12
C CYS A 4 4.55 -7.74 -12.67
N CYS A 5 3.24 -7.81 -12.85
CA CYS A 5 2.58 -8.92 -13.51
C CYS A 5 1.42 -8.40 -14.35
N LYS A 6 0.69 -9.32 -14.99
CA LYS A 6 -0.45 -8.96 -15.82
C LYS A 6 -1.61 -8.29 -15.07
N HIS A 7 -1.66 -8.39 -13.73
CA HIS A 7 -2.77 -7.92 -12.89
C HIS A 7 -2.49 -6.61 -12.17
N TYR A 8 -1.22 -6.37 -11.82
CA TYR A 8 -0.78 -5.24 -11.02
C TYR A 8 0.69 -4.91 -11.25
N GLU A 9 1.05 -3.68 -10.88
CA GLU A 9 2.41 -3.21 -10.71
C GLU A 9 2.57 -2.67 -9.29
N LEU A 10 3.63 -3.12 -8.60
CA LEU A 10 4.00 -2.66 -7.27
C LEU A 10 5.42 -2.11 -7.26
N MET A 11 5.59 -1.01 -6.54
CA MET A 11 6.89 -0.43 -6.24
C MET A 11 6.98 -0.12 -4.74
N THR A 12 7.91 -0.77 -4.07
CA THR A 12 8.18 -0.56 -2.64
C THR A 12 9.46 0.24 -2.47
N VAL A 13 9.36 1.37 -1.76
CA VAL A 13 10.47 2.29 -1.49
C VAL A 13 10.51 2.60 0.01
N SER A 14 11.67 2.42 0.63
CA SER A 14 11.93 2.83 2.01
C SER A 14 12.86 4.03 2.02
N PHE A 15 12.53 5.05 2.79
CA PHE A 15 13.30 6.28 2.89
C PHE A 15 13.01 7.03 4.18
N ARG A 16 13.89 7.96 4.56
CA ARG A 16 13.71 8.83 5.73
C ARG A 16 13.46 10.27 5.29
N PRO A 17 12.21 10.76 5.30
CA PRO A 17 11.91 12.17 5.09
C PRO A 17 12.63 13.06 6.11
N HIS A 18 12.97 14.28 5.70
CA HIS A 18 13.65 15.24 6.59
C HIS A 18 12.84 15.56 7.85
N TYR A 19 11.50 15.57 7.74
CA TYR A 19 10.58 15.89 8.84
C TYR A 19 9.92 14.66 9.47
N LEU A 20 10.55 13.48 9.37
CA LEU A 20 10.04 12.28 10.04
C LEU A 20 10.22 12.41 11.57
N PRO A 21 9.19 12.12 12.39
CA PRO A 21 9.31 12.10 13.83
C PRO A 21 10.48 11.23 14.30
N ARG A 22 11.07 11.57 15.44
CA ARG A 22 12.31 10.95 15.93
C ARG A 22 12.13 9.49 16.29
N GLU A 23 10.90 9.11 16.64
CA GLU A 23 10.47 7.78 17.03
C GLU A 23 10.56 6.77 15.88
N PHE A 24 10.50 7.25 14.63
CA PHE A 24 10.58 6.42 13.44
C PHE A 24 11.96 6.57 12.79
N SER A 25 12.54 5.45 12.35
CA SER A 25 13.82 5.39 11.62
C SER A 25 13.65 5.69 10.13
N GLU A 26 12.53 5.27 9.54
CA GLU A 26 12.19 5.47 8.13
C GLU A 26 10.69 5.30 7.91
N ILE A 27 10.24 5.52 6.68
CA ILE A 27 8.93 5.08 6.22
C ILE A 27 9.10 4.17 5.01
N THR A 28 8.18 3.23 4.85
CA THR A 28 8.06 2.41 3.64
C THR A 28 6.78 2.77 2.91
N VAL A 29 6.89 3.01 1.61
CA VAL A 29 5.77 3.31 0.74
C VAL A 29 5.67 2.23 -0.33
N ILE A 30 4.50 1.61 -0.44
CA ILE A 30 4.13 0.67 -1.49
C ILE A 30 3.19 1.41 -2.44
N LEU A 31 3.64 1.65 -3.67
CA LEU A 31 2.81 2.17 -4.74
C LEU A 31 2.23 1.02 -5.55
N ALA A 32 0.90 0.99 -5.69
CA ALA A 32 0.14 0.02 -6.46
C ALA A 32 -0.51 0.64 -7.69
N PHE A 33 -0.47 -0.08 -8.81
CA PHE A 33 -1.27 0.20 -10.00
C PHE A 33 -1.95 -1.09 -10.45
N VAL A 34 -3.28 -1.11 -10.51
CA VAL A 34 -4.06 -2.32 -10.81
C VAL A 34 -4.85 -2.16 -12.11
N PRO A 35 -4.25 -2.52 -13.27
CA PRO A 35 -4.96 -2.48 -14.55
C PRO A 35 -6.01 -3.59 -14.71
N GLY A 36 -6.00 -4.63 -13.88
CA GLY A 36 -6.79 -5.86 -14.07
C GLY A 36 -6.07 -6.86 -14.99
N PRO A 37 -6.70 -7.96 -15.43
CA PRO A 37 -8.14 -8.22 -15.36
C PRO A 37 -8.60 -8.87 -14.04
N ASP A 38 -7.72 -9.55 -13.31
CA ASP A 38 -8.06 -10.23 -12.06
C ASP A 38 -7.77 -9.33 -10.86
N PHE A 39 -8.83 -8.79 -10.26
CA PHE A 39 -8.74 -7.89 -9.12
C PHE A 39 -8.60 -8.64 -7.79
N ASN A 40 -9.02 -9.91 -7.72
CA ASN A 40 -8.93 -10.69 -6.50
C ASN A 40 -7.49 -11.16 -6.27
N THR A 41 -6.86 -11.70 -7.32
CA THR A 41 -5.43 -12.06 -7.28
C THR A 41 -4.57 -10.83 -7.01
N ALA A 42 -4.92 -9.67 -7.61
CA ALA A 42 -4.22 -8.42 -7.30
C ALA A 42 -4.36 -8.06 -5.82
N ALA A 43 -5.56 -8.13 -5.25
CA ALA A 43 -5.79 -7.80 -3.84
C ALA A 43 -4.99 -8.71 -2.89
N GLU A 44 -5.00 -10.02 -3.13
CA GLU A 44 -4.25 -11.01 -2.36
C GLU A 44 -2.75 -10.72 -2.38
N HIS A 45 -2.17 -10.52 -3.57
CA HIS A 45 -0.73 -10.30 -3.71
C HIS A 45 -0.28 -8.94 -3.15
N ILE A 46 -1.12 -7.91 -3.26
CA ILE A 46 -0.87 -6.60 -2.66
C ILE A 46 -0.88 -6.74 -1.14
N ALA A 47 -1.85 -7.46 -0.57
CA ALA A 47 -1.92 -7.71 0.86
C ALA A 47 -0.71 -8.50 1.37
N ASP A 48 -0.27 -9.53 0.65
CA ASP A 48 0.94 -10.26 0.98
C ASP A 48 2.18 -9.37 0.96
N SER A 49 2.31 -8.51 -0.05
CA SER A 49 3.43 -7.57 -0.15
C SER A 49 3.42 -6.55 0.99
N TYR A 50 2.23 -6.08 1.36
CA TYR A 50 2.03 -5.19 2.49
C TYR A 50 2.43 -5.85 3.82
N ASN A 51 1.93 -7.05 4.09
CA ASN A 51 2.23 -7.80 5.30
C ASN A 51 3.73 -8.15 5.39
N LYS A 52 4.37 -8.49 4.27
CA LYS A 52 5.82 -8.67 4.21
C LYS A 52 6.58 -7.39 4.57
N ALA A 53 6.15 -6.24 4.06
CA ALA A 53 6.75 -4.96 4.39
C ALA A 53 6.59 -4.62 5.89
N VAL A 54 5.39 -4.78 6.45
CA VAL A 54 5.13 -4.54 7.89
C VAL A 54 6.00 -5.44 8.77
N ASN A 55 6.11 -6.73 8.43
CA ASN A 55 6.95 -7.66 9.17
C ASN A 55 8.44 -7.32 9.05
N TRP A 56 8.89 -6.91 7.86
CA TRP A 56 10.28 -6.52 7.61
C TRP A 56 10.67 -5.23 8.35
N THR A 57 9.78 -4.24 8.38
CA THR A 57 10.07 -2.94 8.97
C THR A 57 9.99 -2.93 10.49
N GLY A 58 9.45 -3.98 11.13
CA GLY A 58 9.49 -4.14 12.59
C GLY A 58 8.80 -2.99 13.34
N GLY A 59 7.69 -2.49 12.81
CA GLY A 59 6.90 -1.41 13.42
C GLY A 59 7.18 -0.01 12.86
N GLN A 60 8.06 0.14 11.86
CA GLN A 60 8.11 1.41 11.12
C GLN A 60 6.87 1.59 10.23
N PRO A 61 6.41 2.84 9.99
CA PRO A 61 5.22 3.10 9.21
C PRO A 61 5.32 2.54 7.78
N VAL A 62 4.25 1.86 7.37
CA VAL A 62 4.07 1.37 6.00
C VAL A 62 2.81 2.00 5.41
N PHE A 63 2.97 2.64 4.25
CA PHE A 63 1.91 3.30 3.50
C PHE A 63 1.63 2.52 2.23
N LEU A 64 0.36 2.25 1.97
CA LEU A 64 -0.10 1.62 0.73
C LEU A 64 -0.93 2.64 -0.06
N LEU A 65 -0.39 3.05 -1.20
CA LEU A 65 -0.91 4.12 -2.04
C LEU A 65 -1.06 3.62 -3.48
N GLY A 66 -1.99 4.16 -4.25
CA GLY A 66 -2.06 3.77 -5.66
C GLY A 66 -3.37 4.05 -6.40
N ASP A 67 -3.42 3.55 -7.63
CA ASP A 67 -4.65 3.36 -8.38
C ASP A 67 -5.04 1.88 -8.33
N PHE A 68 -5.98 1.58 -7.44
CA PHE A 68 -6.52 0.25 -7.22
C PHE A 68 -7.63 -0.10 -8.22
N ASN A 69 -8.14 0.86 -9.01
CA ASN A 69 -9.23 0.65 -9.96
C ASN A 69 -10.45 -0.06 -9.31
N ARG A 70 -10.69 -1.34 -9.63
CA ARG A 70 -11.78 -2.16 -9.05
C ARG A 70 -11.30 -3.15 -7.97
N CYS A 71 -10.02 -3.12 -7.64
CA CYS A 71 -9.42 -3.93 -6.58
C CYS A 71 -9.90 -3.46 -5.22
N ASP A 72 -10.51 -4.38 -4.48
CA ASP A 72 -10.87 -4.17 -3.08
C ASP A 72 -9.89 -4.95 -2.20
N ILE A 73 -9.10 -4.22 -1.43
CA ILE A 73 -8.09 -4.78 -0.52
C ILE A 73 -8.60 -4.85 0.92
N THR A 74 -9.76 -4.27 1.22
CA THR A 74 -10.27 -4.14 2.59
C THR A 74 -10.62 -5.49 3.22
N THR A 75 -10.95 -6.47 2.40
CA THR A 75 -11.20 -7.86 2.82
C THR A 75 -9.93 -8.58 3.28
N HIS A 76 -8.77 -8.21 2.73
CA HIS A 76 -7.47 -8.82 3.05
C HIS A 76 -6.71 -8.02 4.11
N LEU A 77 -6.94 -6.70 4.18
CA LEU A 77 -6.30 -5.78 5.11
C LEU A 77 -7.35 -5.00 5.93
N PRO A 78 -8.14 -5.68 6.79
CA PRO A 78 -9.29 -5.07 7.47
C PRO A 78 -8.91 -3.98 8.48
N HIS A 79 -7.65 -3.93 8.91
CA HIS A 79 -7.13 -2.96 9.86
C HIS A 79 -6.43 -1.77 9.20
N LEU A 80 -6.46 -1.68 7.87
CA LEU A 80 -5.82 -0.60 7.14
C LEU A 80 -6.73 0.63 7.09
N GLU A 81 -6.28 1.74 7.66
CA GLU A 81 -7.09 2.96 7.76
C GLU A 81 -6.86 3.86 6.54
N GLN A 82 -7.94 4.37 5.94
CA GLN A 82 -7.85 5.27 4.79
C GLN A 82 -7.68 6.73 5.23
N TYR A 83 -6.55 7.35 4.88
CA TYR A 83 -6.24 8.74 5.28
C TYR A 83 -6.44 9.77 4.16
N VAL A 84 -6.38 9.36 2.88
CA VAL A 84 -6.70 10.25 1.77
C VAL A 84 -7.91 9.71 1.01
N THR A 85 -8.81 10.63 0.67
CA THR A 85 -10.10 10.37 -0.01
C THR A 85 -10.17 11.03 -1.40
N THR A 86 -9.09 11.65 -1.87
CA THR A 86 -8.96 12.24 -3.22
C THR A 86 -8.89 11.20 -4.34
N PRO A 87 -9.89 11.13 -5.24
CA PRO A 87 -9.93 10.11 -6.27
C PRO A 87 -8.70 10.11 -7.19
N THR A 88 -8.15 8.93 -7.49
CA THR A 88 -7.03 8.76 -8.43
C THR A 88 -7.51 8.44 -9.85
N ARG A 89 -8.64 7.72 -10.00
CA ARG A 89 -9.32 7.48 -11.28
C ARG A 89 -10.83 7.33 -11.11
N SER A 90 -11.60 7.98 -11.98
CA SER A 90 -13.06 7.83 -12.09
C SER A 90 -13.84 7.81 -10.75
N HIS A 91 -13.48 8.69 -9.81
CA HIS A 91 -14.14 8.88 -8.50
C HIS A 91 -13.80 7.85 -7.40
N LYS A 92 -12.77 7.02 -7.55
CA LYS A 92 -12.27 6.16 -6.46
C LYS A 92 -10.94 6.65 -5.90
N CYS A 93 -10.87 6.81 -4.58
CA CYS A 93 -9.65 7.09 -3.84
C CYS A 93 -9.32 5.92 -2.92
N PHE A 94 -8.08 5.46 -2.93
CA PHE A 94 -7.55 4.64 -1.84
C PHE A 94 -6.10 5.06 -1.54
N GLN A 95 -5.91 5.71 -0.38
CA GLN A 95 -4.63 5.76 0.30
C GLN A 95 -4.85 5.26 1.73
N GLN A 96 -4.18 4.18 2.11
CA GLN A 96 -4.36 3.62 3.44
C GLN A 96 -3.02 3.46 4.17
N GLN A 97 -3.01 3.66 5.48
CA GLN A 97 -1.85 3.63 6.37
C GLN A 97 -2.14 2.65 7.51
N SER A 98 -1.19 1.75 7.84
CA SER A 98 -1.19 1.15 9.18
C SER A 98 -0.60 2.14 10.15
N THR A 99 -1.34 2.44 11.20
CA THR A 99 -0.78 3.01 12.41
C THR A 99 -0.87 1.93 13.48
N HIS A 100 0.16 1.08 13.59
CA HIS A 100 0.34 0.29 14.80
C HIS A 100 1.08 1.20 15.79
N ILE A 101 0.31 1.89 16.63
CA ILE A 101 0.80 2.50 17.89
C ILE A 101 0.70 1.43 18.97
#